data_AF-A0A101CTK4-F1
#
_entry.id   AF-A0A101CTK4-F1
#
_cell.length_a   1.000
_cell.length_b   1.000
_cell.length_c   1.000
_cell.angle_alpha   90.00
_cell.angle_beta   90.00
_cell.angle_gamma   90.00
#
_symmetry.space_group_name_H-M   'P 1'
#
loop_
_entity.id
_entity.type
_entity.pdbx_description
1 polymer ?
#
loop_
_entity_poly.entity_id
_entity_poly.type
_entity_poly.pdbx_seq_one_letter_code
_entity_poly.pdbx_strand_id
1 'polypeptide(L)'
;MKKTITIRKYLTLILITTLSFIGFAQEIEVADATKFEIDKYKTELISAKYSEKFKTDEEKFDFKKLRDFLNEKEILKKRLIFLLDQSYVEANQRSINQKKINELKGLIKDQKPEDIIDMRYYIYNEVSPPPKETVKEVIRKIKLIEYSNSKNEQDIKNNQIFLSQNISNVKQDIQDCQNQIDTALDPDNRRQEFKSIVSSYFVGLISLILICFFSIIYLRSDFTLSKDLLSGYGLQFITLFVLIIAIILFGILDILKGSELAAMLSGISGYILGKGIQDKKSISDSTIVDPKLPTTPVTVITDSIIPVIPPNPDLAPIE
;
A
#
# COMPACT_ATOMS: atom_id res chain seq x y z
N MET A 1 26.48 -41.86 -37.14
CA MET A 1 25.57 -40.71 -36.92
C MET A 1 24.35 -40.99 -36.03
N LYS A 2 23.77 -42.22 -36.00
CA LYS A 2 22.62 -42.52 -35.11
C LYS A 2 22.92 -42.54 -33.60
N LYS A 3 24.15 -42.87 -33.19
CA LYS A 3 24.53 -43.02 -31.77
C LYS A 3 24.58 -41.70 -30.98
N THR A 4 24.89 -40.58 -31.65
CA THR A 4 24.97 -39.26 -31.02
C THR A 4 23.61 -38.62 -30.73
N ILE A 5 22.56 -39.03 -31.45
CA ILE A 5 21.19 -38.52 -31.25
C ILE A 5 20.57 -39.10 -29.97
N THR A 6 20.85 -40.37 -29.65
CA THR A 6 20.31 -41.04 -28.46
C THR A 6 20.87 -40.43 -27.17
N ILE A 7 22.17 -40.08 -27.15
CA ILE A 7 22.83 -39.51 -25.98
C ILE A 7 22.26 -38.13 -25.63
N ARG A 8 21.97 -37.28 -26.63
CA ARG A 8 21.36 -35.95 -26.40
C ARG A 8 19.98 -36.03 -25.75
N LYS A 9 19.15 -37.01 -26.14
CA LYS A 9 17.79 -37.18 -25.57
C LYS A 9 17.83 -37.60 -24.09
N TYR A 10 18.73 -38.51 -23.73
CA TYR A 10 18.90 -38.90 -22.32
C TYR A 10 19.42 -37.75 -21.47
N LEU A 11 20.35 -36.95 -22.00
CA LEU A 11 20.90 -35.81 -21.27
C LEU A 11 19.85 -34.72 -21.02
N THR A 12 18.96 -34.44 -21.99
CA THR A 12 17.84 -33.52 -21.78
C THR A 12 16.82 -34.06 -20.78
N LEU A 13 16.56 -35.37 -20.77
CA LEU A 13 15.61 -35.97 -19.83
C LEU A 13 16.14 -35.91 -18.39
N ILE A 14 17.42 -36.24 -18.21
CA ILE A 14 18.12 -36.13 -16.92
C ILE A 14 18.11 -34.68 -16.45
N LEU A 15 18.45 -33.72 -17.33
CA LEU A 15 18.47 -32.30 -16.98
C LEU A 15 17.09 -31.81 -16.51
N ILE A 16 16.03 -32.16 -17.24
CA ILE A 16 14.65 -31.80 -16.89
C ILE A 16 14.28 -32.41 -15.53
N THR A 17 14.57 -33.70 -15.30
CA THR A 17 14.27 -34.35 -14.02
C THR A 17 15.05 -33.75 -12.85
N THR A 18 16.32 -33.37 -13.07
CA THR A 18 17.14 -32.74 -12.02
C THR A 18 16.68 -31.32 -11.71
N LEU A 19 16.25 -30.54 -12.72
CA LEU A 19 15.68 -29.21 -12.50
C LEU A 19 14.36 -29.27 -11.74
N SER A 20 13.51 -30.26 -12.02
CA SER A 20 12.29 -30.50 -11.25
C SER A 20 12.59 -30.89 -9.79
N PHE A 21 13.66 -31.65 -9.54
CA PHE A 21 14.04 -32.07 -8.20
C PHE A 21 14.64 -30.94 -7.34
N ILE A 22 15.39 -30.02 -7.94
CA ILE A 22 15.98 -28.87 -7.23
C ILE A 22 14.89 -27.91 -6.74
N GLY A 23 13.84 -27.68 -7.54
CA GLY A 23 12.68 -26.89 -7.10
C GLY A 23 11.95 -27.51 -5.91
N PHE A 24 11.87 -28.85 -5.88
CA PHE A 24 11.22 -29.59 -4.80
C PHE A 24 12.04 -29.61 -3.50
N ALA A 25 13.38 -29.67 -3.60
CA ALA A 25 14.25 -29.69 -2.42
C ALA A 25 14.23 -28.37 -1.64
N GLN A 26 14.16 -27.22 -2.33
CA GLN A 26 13.97 -25.92 -1.66
C GLN A 26 12.61 -25.80 -0.98
N GLU A 27 11.59 -26.51 -1.49
CA GLU A 27 10.26 -26.54 -0.89
C GLU A 27 10.21 -27.37 0.40
N ILE A 28 11.03 -28.43 0.49
CA ILE A 28 11.13 -29.32 1.67
C ILE A 28 11.89 -28.67 2.83
N GLU A 29 12.99 -27.96 2.59
CA GLU A 29 13.76 -27.32 3.68
C GLU A 29 12.98 -26.17 4.33
N VAL A 30 12.18 -25.44 3.55
CA VAL A 30 11.22 -24.47 4.08
C VAL A 30 10.09 -25.17 4.86
N ALA A 31 9.76 -26.43 4.56
CA ALA A 31 8.64 -27.15 5.18
C ALA A 31 8.85 -27.48 6.67
N ASP A 32 10.09 -27.69 7.14
CA ASP A 32 10.32 -28.10 8.54
C ASP A 32 10.25 -26.92 9.53
N ALA A 33 10.86 -25.78 9.20
CA ALA A 33 10.74 -24.56 10.02
C ALA A 33 9.29 -24.04 10.07
N THR A 34 8.58 -24.18 8.96
CA THR A 34 7.18 -23.75 8.87
C THR A 34 6.20 -24.69 9.56
N LYS A 35 6.52 -25.98 9.71
CA LYS A 35 5.65 -26.93 10.42
C LYS A 35 5.49 -26.55 11.90
N PHE A 36 6.57 -26.11 12.55
CA PHE A 36 6.54 -25.64 13.93
C PHE A 36 5.72 -24.36 14.09
N GLU A 37 5.84 -23.41 13.16
CA GLU A 37 5.02 -22.20 13.19
C GLU A 37 3.54 -22.53 12.95
N ILE A 38 3.23 -23.42 12.01
CA ILE A 38 1.86 -23.79 11.64
C ILE A 38 1.06 -24.34 12.82
N ASP A 39 1.66 -25.18 13.65
CA ASP A 39 0.95 -25.75 14.80
C ASP A 39 0.60 -24.68 15.84
N LYS A 40 1.45 -23.66 15.99
CA LYS A 40 1.16 -22.49 16.82
C LYS A 40 -0.07 -21.72 16.31
N TYR A 41 -0.22 -21.58 14.98
CA TYR A 41 -1.39 -20.94 14.37
C TYR A 41 -2.70 -21.73 14.52
N LYS A 42 -2.65 -23.01 14.92
CA LYS A 42 -3.86 -23.80 15.24
C LYS A 42 -4.31 -23.60 16.68
N THR A 43 -3.37 -23.40 17.60
CA THR A 43 -3.63 -23.39 19.05
C THR A 43 -3.66 -21.99 19.65
N GLU A 44 -3.05 -21.01 18.99
CA GLU A 44 -2.88 -19.67 19.53
C GLU A 44 -3.34 -18.60 18.52
N LEU A 45 -3.93 -17.53 19.06
CA LEU A 45 -4.20 -16.32 18.30
C LEU A 45 -2.90 -15.51 18.17
N ILE A 46 -2.43 -15.34 16.94
CA ILE A 46 -1.20 -14.60 16.65
C ILE A 46 -1.61 -13.23 16.10
N SER A 47 -1.24 -12.16 16.80
CA SER A 47 -1.50 -10.79 16.38
C SER A 47 -0.76 -10.45 15.09
N ALA A 48 -1.25 -9.43 14.39
CA ALA A 48 -0.55 -8.79 13.29
C ALA A 48 0.88 -8.43 13.71
N LYS A 49 1.87 -8.81 12.91
CA LYS A 49 3.30 -8.62 13.20
C LYS A 49 3.91 -7.45 12.42
N TYR A 50 3.16 -6.85 11.49
CA TYR A 50 3.69 -5.81 10.62
C TYR A 50 4.27 -4.62 11.41
N SER A 51 3.51 -4.06 12.35
CA SER A 51 3.94 -2.93 13.19
C SER A 51 5.09 -3.26 14.14
N GLU A 52 5.25 -4.52 14.51
CA GLU A 52 6.36 -4.99 15.35
C GLU A 52 7.67 -5.12 14.54
N LYS A 53 7.57 -5.55 13.27
CA LYS A 53 8.73 -5.81 12.39
C LYS A 53 9.28 -4.53 11.72
N PHE A 54 8.42 -3.55 11.43
CA PHE A 54 8.79 -2.31 10.74
C PHE A 54 8.56 -1.09 11.64
N LYS A 55 9.49 -0.88 12.59
CA LYS A 55 9.35 0.18 13.61
C LYS A 55 9.87 1.53 13.11
N THR A 56 10.96 1.53 12.35
CA THR A 56 11.58 2.76 11.87
C THR A 56 11.06 3.13 10.49
N ASP A 57 11.06 4.43 10.17
CA ASP A 57 10.63 4.87 8.84
C ASP A 57 11.59 4.39 7.75
N GLU A 58 12.89 4.30 8.03
CA GLU A 58 13.86 3.69 7.10
C GLU A 58 13.50 2.25 6.71
N GLU A 59 13.06 1.43 7.67
CA GLU A 59 12.63 0.05 7.40
C GLU A 59 11.35 0.00 6.58
N LYS A 60 10.43 0.95 6.78
CA LYS A 60 9.19 1.08 6.00
C LYS A 60 9.43 1.54 4.55
N PHE A 61 10.64 1.98 4.22
CA PHE A 61 11.03 2.31 2.84
C PHE A 61 12.00 1.28 2.23
N ASP A 62 12.41 0.25 2.98
CA ASP A 62 13.21 -0.85 2.46
C ASP A 62 12.34 -1.83 1.66
N PHE A 63 12.20 -1.56 0.36
CA PHE A 63 11.40 -2.36 -0.56
C PHE A 63 11.77 -3.83 -0.59
N LYS A 64 13.05 -4.17 -0.34
CA LYS A 64 13.47 -5.57 -0.33
C LYS A 64 12.87 -6.28 0.89
N LYS A 65 13.03 -5.69 2.08
CA LYS A 65 12.44 -6.24 3.31
C LYS A 65 10.92 -6.32 3.25
N LEU A 66 10.27 -5.29 2.71
CA LEU A 66 8.81 -5.28 2.53
C LEU A 66 8.34 -6.40 1.59
N ARG A 67 9.01 -6.57 0.45
CA ARG A 67 8.68 -7.63 -0.52
C ARG A 67 8.92 -9.02 0.05
N ASP A 68 10.02 -9.21 0.78
CA ASP A 68 10.34 -10.49 1.43
C ASP A 68 9.27 -10.83 2.49
N PHE A 69 8.88 -9.85 3.31
CA PHE A 69 7.79 -10.01 4.28
C PHE A 69 6.43 -10.30 3.62
N LEU A 70 6.08 -9.58 2.55
CA LEU A 70 4.84 -9.79 1.81
C LEU A 70 4.77 -11.22 1.24
N ASN A 71 5.87 -11.70 0.65
CA ASN A 71 5.97 -13.06 0.13
C ASN A 71 5.82 -14.10 1.25
N GLU A 72 6.51 -13.92 2.38
CA GLU A 72 6.42 -14.77 3.56
C GLU A 72 4.96 -14.89 4.04
N LYS A 73 4.25 -13.76 4.13
CA LYS A 73 2.86 -13.70 4.59
C LYS A 73 1.87 -14.28 3.59
N GLU A 74 2.06 -14.08 2.30
CA GLU A 74 1.22 -14.70 1.26
C GLU A 74 1.37 -16.24 1.25
N ILE A 75 2.60 -16.75 1.43
CA ILE A 75 2.84 -18.20 1.57
C ILE A 75 2.12 -18.73 2.83
N LEU A 76 2.28 -18.03 3.96
CA LEU A 76 1.64 -18.40 5.22
C LEU A 76 0.10 -18.41 5.08
N LYS A 77 -0.49 -17.38 4.49
CA LYS A 77 -1.94 -17.29 4.24
C LYS A 77 -2.46 -18.48 3.43
N LYS A 78 -1.79 -18.82 2.32
CA LYS A 78 -2.17 -19.98 1.49
C LYS A 78 -2.17 -21.28 2.29
N ARG A 79 -1.16 -21.47 3.14
CA ARG A 79 -1.05 -22.66 4.00
C ARG A 79 -2.13 -22.69 5.08
N LEU A 80 -2.44 -21.56 5.72
CA LEU A 80 -3.52 -21.48 6.69
C LEU A 80 -4.88 -21.78 6.06
N ILE A 81 -5.14 -21.26 4.85
CA ILE A 81 -6.37 -21.59 4.09
C ILE A 81 -6.44 -23.09 3.80
N PHE A 82 -5.36 -23.69 3.32
CA PHE A 82 -5.31 -25.13 3.07
C PHE A 82 -5.62 -25.95 4.33
N LEU A 83 -5.08 -25.57 5.50
CA LEU A 83 -5.35 -26.25 6.76
C LEU A 83 -6.80 -26.06 7.22
N LEU A 84 -7.36 -24.87 7.00
CA LEU A 84 -8.75 -24.60 7.29
C LEU A 84 -9.66 -25.48 6.42
N ASP A 85 -9.38 -25.58 5.12
CA ASP A 85 -10.10 -26.47 4.19
C ASP A 85 -10.00 -27.94 4.62
N GLN A 86 -8.80 -28.40 4.99
CA GLN A 86 -8.60 -29.75 5.52
C GLN A 86 -9.45 -29.98 6.79
N SER A 87 -9.50 -29.01 7.70
CA SER A 87 -10.32 -29.11 8.91
C SER A 87 -11.81 -29.21 8.62
N TYR A 88 -12.31 -28.55 7.56
CA TYR A 88 -13.70 -28.68 7.11
C TYR A 88 -13.99 -30.06 6.53
N VAL A 89 -13.06 -30.62 5.75
CA VAL A 89 -13.18 -31.98 5.22
C VAL A 89 -13.23 -32.99 6.37
N GLU A 90 -12.35 -32.87 7.36
CA GLU A 90 -12.34 -33.73 8.55
C GLU A 90 -13.64 -33.61 9.37
N ALA A 91 -14.15 -32.39 9.57
CA ALA A 91 -15.42 -32.15 10.23
C ALA A 91 -16.59 -32.83 9.49
N ASN A 92 -16.64 -32.69 8.16
CA ASN A 92 -17.68 -33.28 7.33
C ASN A 92 -17.64 -34.82 7.36
N GLN A 93 -16.45 -35.42 7.21
CA GLN A 93 -16.29 -36.87 7.29
C GLN A 93 -16.76 -37.42 8.65
N ARG A 94 -16.49 -36.69 9.73
CA ARG A 94 -16.97 -37.07 11.07
C ARG A 94 -18.48 -36.93 11.21
N SER A 95 -19.09 -35.89 10.65
CA SER A 95 -20.55 -35.75 10.63
C SER A 95 -21.20 -36.96 9.93
N ILE A 96 -20.64 -37.39 8.79
CA ILE A 96 -21.09 -38.60 8.07
C ILE A 96 -20.95 -39.85 8.94
N ASN A 97 -19.79 -40.03 9.58
CA ASN A 97 -19.56 -41.18 10.47
C ASN A 97 -20.52 -41.17 11.68
N GLN A 98 -20.81 -40.00 12.25
CA GLN A 98 -21.73 -39.86 13.38
C GLN A 98 -23.18 -40.18 12.97
N LYS A 99 -23.61 -39.79 11.77
CA LYS A 99 -24.91 -40.21 11.21
C LYS A 99 -25.01 -41.72 11.10
N LYS A 100 -23.99 -42.39 10.53
CA LYS A 100 -23.94 -43.86 10.45
C LYS A 100 -23.99 -44.52 11.82
N ILE A 101 -23.27 -43.99 12.82
CA ILE A 101 -23.32 -44.49 14.20
C ILE A 101 -24.74 -44.33 14.79
N ASN A 102 -25.39 -43.19 14.56
CA ASN A 102 -26.74 -42.95 15.05
C ASN A 102 -27.79 -43.85 14.36
N GLU A 103 -27.64 -44.11 13.06
CA GLU A 103 -28.46 -45.08 12.31
C GLU A 103 -28.29 -46.49 12.89
N LEU A 104 -27.05 -46.94 13.10
CA LEU A 104 -26.75 -48.24 13.73
C LEU A 104 -27.35 -48.34 15.13
N LYS A 105 -27.30 -47.27 15.93
CA LYS A 105 -27.95 -47.23 17.25
C LYS A 105 -29.47 -47.36 17.15
N GLY A 106 -30.09 -46.73 16.16
CA GLY A 106 -31.51 -46.84 15.89
C GLY A 106 -31.92 -48.29 15.63
N LEU A 107 -31.15 -48.99 14.80
CA LEU A 107 -31.37 -50.41 14.48
C LEU A 107 -31.19 -51.32 15.72
N ILE A 108 -30.23 -51.00 16.59
CA ILE A 108 -29.93 -51.78 17.80
C ILE A 108 -30.97 -51.54 18.91
N LYS A 109 -31.61 -50.37 18.96
CA LYS A 109 -32.46 -49.95 20.09
C LYS A 109 -33.62 -50.91 20.35
N ASP A 110 -34.15 -51.53 19.30
CA ASP A 110 -35.33 -52.39 19.36
C ASP A 110 -35.00 -53.89 19.25
N GLN A 111 -33.71 -54.24 19.13
CA GLN A 111 -33.26 -55.63 19.04
C GLN A 111 -32.87 -56.21 20.41
N LYS A 112 -33.17 -57.49 20.62
CA LYS A 112 -32.71 -58.19 21.84
C LYS A 112 -31.19 -58.31 21.81
N PRO A 113 -30.51 -58.28 22.97
CA PRO A 113 -29.06 -58.45 23.09
C PRO A 113 -28.50 -59.68 22.37
N GLU A 114 -29.29 -60.75 22.25
CA GLU A 114 -28.93 -61.97 21.53
C GLU A 114 -28.83 -61.75 20.00
N ASP A 115 -29.74 -60.98 19.41
CA ASP A 115 -29.83 -60.75 17.95
C ASP A 115 -28.73 -59.79 17.43
N ILE A 116 -28.19 -58.95 18.32
CA ILE A 116 -27.14 -57.96 18.00
C ILE A 116 -25.78 -58.64 17.78
N ILE A 117 -25.56 -59.81 18.39
CA ILE A 117 -24.31 -60.57 18.27
C ILE A 117 -24.15 -61.12 16.84
N ASP A 118 -25.23 -61.58 16.22
CA ASP A 118 -25.24 -62.06 14.83
C ASP A 118 -25.04 -60.93 13.82
N MET A 119 -25.53 -59.72 14.12
CA MET A 119 -25.40 -58.57 13.21
C MET A 119 -23.96 -58.01 13.16
N ARG A 120 -23.23 -58.06 14.28
CA ARG A 120 -21.79 -57.73 14.34
C ARG A 120 -20.94 -58.68 13.49
N TYR A 121 -21.36 -59.94 13.40
CA TYR A 121 -20.71 -60.97 12.60
C TYR A 121 -20.73 -60.61 11.11
N TYR A 122 -21.82 -60.03 10.61
CA TYR A 122 -21.98 -59.63 9.21
C TYR A 122 -21.19 -58.38 8.81
N ILE A 123 -20.93 -57.46 9.74
CA ILE A 123 -20.25 -56.19 9.43
C ILE A 123 -18.73 -56.34 9.41
N TYR A 124 -18.18 -57.34 10.13
CA TYR A 124 -16.74 -57.42 10.41
C TYR A 124 -16.01 -58.65 9.84
N ASN A 125 -16.70 -59.70 9.37
CA ASN A 125 -16.04 -60.94 8.99
C ASN A 125 -16.10 -61.30 7.50
N GLU A 126 -15.02 -60.91 6.80
CA GLU A 126 -14.22 -61.88 6.03
C GLU A 126 -13.13 -62.56 6.89
N VAL A 127 -12.92 -62.21 8.17
CA VAL A 127 -11.83 -62.79 9.00
C VAL A 127 -12.23 -63.03 10.46
N SER A 128 -12.51 -64.30 10.78
CA SER A 128 -12.47 -64.94 12.12
C SER A 128 -13.51 -64.51 13.18
N PRO A 129 -14.20 -65.44 13.87
CA PRO A 129 -15.23 -65.11 14.85
C PRO A 129 -14.66 -64.25 15.99
N PRO A 130 -15.35 -63.15 16.38
CA PRO A 130 -14.89 -62.33 17.49
C PRO A 130 -14.92 -63.16 18.78
N PRO A 131 -13.97 -62.94 19.71
CA PRO A 131 -14.06 -63.48 21.06
C PRO A 131 -15.37 -63.02 21.70
N LYS A 132 -15.88 -63.76 22.69
CA LYS A 132 -17.09 -63.46 23.47
C LYS A 132 -16.95 -62.15 24.25
N GLU A 133 -16.90 -61.04 23.53
CA GLU A 133 -16.94 -59.70 24.05
C GLU A 133 -18.38 -59.47 24.51
N THR A 134 -18.57 -59.27 25.80
CA THR A 134 -19.92 -59.13 26.34
C THR A 134 -20.58 -57.88 25.75
N VAL A 135 -21.90 -57.91 25.50
CA VAL A 135 -22.69 -56.74 25.05
C VAL A 135 -22.38 -55.48 25.89
N LYS A 136 -22.06 -55.68 27.17
CA LYS A 136 -21.61 -54.62 28.10
C LYS A 136 -20.29 -53.95 27.69
N GLU A 137 -19.29 -54.70 27.22
CA GLU A 137 -18.02 -54.16 26.73
C GLU A 137 -18.19 -53.40 25.41
N VAL A 138 -19.07 -53.90 24.54
CA VAL A 138 -19.47 -53.21 23.30
C VAL A 138 -20.07 -51.85 23.59
N ILE A 139 -21.04 -51.78 24.49
CA ILE A 139 -21.67 -50.53 24.93
C ILE A 139 -20.62 -49.59 25.55
N ARG A 140 -19.69 -50.11 26.34
CA ARG A 140 -18.60 -49.30 26.91
C ARG A 140 -17.70 -48.70 25.83
N LYS A 141 -17.30 -49.48 24.82
CA LYS A 141 -16.49 -49.01 23.69
C LYS A 141 -17.22 -47.92 22.90
N ILE A 142 -18.50 -48.11 22.62
CA ILE A 142 -19.34 -47.11 21.93
C ILE A 142 -19.38 -45.79 22.71
N LYS A 143 -19.61 -45.83 24.03
CA LYS A 143 -19.58 -44.62 24.87
C LYS A 143 -18.22 -43.92 24.89
N LEU A 144 -17.11 -44.67 24.90
CA LEU A 144 -15.76 -44.10 24.81
C LEU A 144 -15.51 -43.43 23.46
N ILE A 145 -15.98 -44.04 22.37
CA ILE A 145 -15.90 -43.46 21.01
C ILE A 145 -16.72 -42.16 20.95
N GLU A 146 -17.93 -42.13 21.51
CA GLU A 146 -18.76 -40.92 21.56
C GLU A 146 -18.11 -39.79 22.35
N TYR A 147 -17.57 -40.11 23.52
CA TYR A 147 -16.87 -39.12 24.33
C TYR A 147 -15.65 -38.56 23.59
N SER A 148 -14.84 -39.44 22.98
CA SER A 148 -13.70 -39.03 22.16
C SER A 148 -14.14 -38.19 20.95
N ASN A 149 -15.22 -38.56 20.26
CA ASN A 149 -15.73 -37.83 19.11
C ASN A 149 -16.22 -36.43 19.50
N SER A 150 -16.94 -36.31 20.63
CA SER A 150 -17.44 -35.02 21.13
C SER A 150 -16.30 -34.08 21.49
N LYS A 151 -15.31 -34.57 22.25
CA LYS A 151 -14.10 -33.80 22.56
C LYS A 151 -13.37 -33.36 21.29
N ASN A 152 -13.15 -34.29 20.38
CA ASN A 152 -12.45 -33.99 19.13
C ASN A 152 -13.26 -33.06 18.20
N GLU A 153 -14.60 -33.01 18.29
CA GLU A 153 -15.44 -32.06 17.53
C GLU A 153 -15.25 -30.64 18.05
N GLN A 154 -15.21 -30.48 19.38
CA GLN A 154 -14.93 -29.19 20.01
C GLN A 154 -13.53 -28.71 19.65
N ASP A 155 -12.53 -29.59 19.67
CA ASP A 155 -11.16 -29.27 19.26
C ASP A 155 -11.09 -28.82 17.79
N ILE A 156 -11.80 -29.51 16.87
CA ILE A 156 -11.87 -29.08 15.46
C ILE A 156 -12.52 -27.71 15.32
N LYS A 157 -13.64 -27.45 16.01
CA LYS A 157 -14.32 -26.15 15.96
C LYS A 157 -13.43 -25.03 16.49
N ASN A 158 -12.73 -25.28 17.60
CA ASN A 158 -11.76 -24.33 18.14
C ASN A 158 -10.64 -24.06 17.15
N ASN A 159 -10.07 -25.10 16.53
CA ASN A 159 -9.04 -24.94 15.51
C ASN A 159 -9.53 -24.13 14.29
N GLN A 160 -10.77 -24.35 13.83
CA GLN A 160 -11.38 -23.56 12.76
C GLN A 160 -11.49 -22.07 13.14
N ILE A 161 -11.91 -21.79 14.37
CA ILE A 161 -12.00 -20.42 14.89
C ILE A 161 -10.61 -19.77 14.89
N PHE A 162 -9.60 -20.42 15.48
CA PHE A 162 -8.23 -19.89 15.52
C PHE A 162 -7.64 -19.69 14.12
N LEU A 163 -7.78 -20.66 13.22
CA LEU A 163 -7.30 -20.55 11.84
C LEU A 163 -7.97 -19.39 11.11
N SER A 164 -9.29 -19.23 11.23
CA SER A 164 -10.02 -18.14 10.56
C SER A 164 -9.60 -16.76 11.07
N GLN A 165 -9.40 -16.60 12.38
CA GLN A 165 -8.92 -15.36 12.99
C GLN A 165 -7.49 -15.06 12.57
N ASN A 166 -6.61 -16.07 12.58
CA ASN A 166 -5.23 -15.91 12.15
C ASN A 166 -5.10 -15.59 10.66
N ILE A 167 -5.95 -16.16 9.79
CA ILE A 167 -6.02 -15.78 8.37
C ILE A 167 -6.40 -14.30 8.23
N SER A 168 -7.33 -13.80 9.04
CA SER A 168 -7.70 -12.38 9.06
C SER A 168 -6.51 -11.50 9.47
N ASN A 169 -5.78 -11.87 10.52
CA ASN A 169 -4.60 -11.13 10.99
C ASN A 169 -3.49 -11.12 9.94
N VAL A 170 -3.23 -12.26 9.28
CA VAL A 170 -2.24 -12.33 8.19
C VAL A 170 -2.70 -11.51 6.98
N LYS A 171 -4.01 -11.49 6.67
CA LYS A 171 -4.56 -10.65 5.60
C LYS A 171 -4.37 -9.16 5.92
N GLN A 172 -4.54 -8.76 7.17
CA GLN A 172 -4.25 -7.40 7.62
C GLN A 172 -2.77 -7.07 7.48
N ASP A 173 -1.86 -7.94 7.92
CA ASP A 173 -0.40 -7.77 7.72
C ASP A 173 -0.03 -7.56 6.23
N ILE A 174 -0.66 -8.34 5.34
CA ILE A 174 -0.47 -8.23 3.88
C ILE A 174 -0.96 -6.86 3.39
N GLN A 175 -2.15 -6.44 3.81
CA GLN A 175 -2.75 -5.18 3.40
C GLN A 175 -1.94 -3.98 3.91
N ASP A 176 -1.51 -3.99 5.16
CA ASP A 176 -0.68 -2.94 5.75
C ASP A 176 0.66 -2.82 5.02
N CYS A 177 1.28 -3.97 4.67
CA CYS A 177 2.51 -4.00 3.90
C CYS A 177 2.31 -3.48 2.45
N GLN A 178 1.22 -3.86 1.79
CA GLN A 178 0.87 -3.36 0.45
C GLN A 178 0.65 -1.85 0.46
N ASN A 179 -0.14 -1.34 1.42
CA ASN A 179 -0.36 0.09 1.59
C ASN A 179 0.96 0.84 1.79
N GLN A 180 1.90 0.29 2.55
CA GLN A 180 3.22 0.90 2.73
C GLN A 180 4.05 0.88 1.46
N ILE A 181 4.04 -0.22 0.70
CA ILE A 181 4.70 -0.31 -0.60
C ILE A 181 4.14 0.75 -1.54
N ASP A 182 2.82 0.87 -1.62
CA ASP A 182 2.14 1.86 -2.47
C ASP A 182 2.51 3.28 -2.04
N THR A 183 2.49 3.56 -0.73
CA THR A 183 2.90 4.85 -0.14
C THR A 183 4.37 5.18 -0.41
N ALA A 184 5.24 4.18 -0.45
CA ALA A 184 6.66 4.33 -0.72
C ALA A 184 6.97 4.50 -2.22
N LEU A 185 6.16 3.89 -3.09
CA LEU A 185 6.24 4.01 -4.54
C LEU A 185 5.60 5.29 -5.05
N ASP A 186 4.63 5.86 -4.32
CA ASP A 186 3.96 7.09 -4.69
C ASP A 186 4.97 8.26 -4.74
N PRO A 187 5.31 8.77 -5.95
CA PRO A 187 6.23 9.88 -6.10
C PRO A 187 5.67 11.17 -5.48
N ASP A 188 4.35 11.30 -5.36
CA ASP A 188 3.71 12.50 -4.82
C ASP A 188 3.90 12.57 -3.30
N ASN A 189 3.93 11.44 -2.59
CA ASN A 189 4.19 11.42 -1.16
C ASN A 189 5.61 11.93 -0.82
N ARG A 190 6.64 11.47 -1.55
CA ARG A 190 8.02 11.99 -1.38
C ARG A 190 8.12 13.48 -1.73
N ARG A 191 7.41 13.91 -2.78
CA ARG A 191 7.34 15.33 -3.15
C ARG A 191 6.64 16.14 -2.07
N GLN A 192 5.62 15.60 -1.42
CA GLN A 192 4.87 16.29 -0.37
C GLN A 192 5.70 16.47 0.91
N GLU A 193 6.44 15.44 1.34
CA GLU A 193 7.37 15.56 2.48
C GLU A 193 8.45 16.60 2.20
N PHE A 194 9.06 16.54 1.02
CA PHE A 194 10.05 17.54 0.59
C PHE A 194 9.45 18.95 0.57
N LYS A 195 8.25 19.12 -0.02
CA LYS A 195 7.52 20.39 -0.04
C LYS A 195 7.25 20.91 1.38
N SER A 196 6.86 20.04 2.30
CA SER A 196 6.61 20.41 3.70
C SER A 196 7.88 20.89 4.41
N ILE A 197 8.99 20.14 4.27
CA ILE A 197 10.29 20.49 4.86
C ILE A 197 10.80 21.82 4.29
N VAL A 198 10.79 21.98 2.96
CA VAL A 198 11.22 23.23 2.30
C VAL A 198 10.33 24.40 2.72
N SER A 199 9.01 24.20 2.79
CA SER A 199 8.08 25.22 3.26
C SER A 199 8.36 25.63 4.70
N SER A 200 8.68 24.68 5.58
CA SER A 200 9.05 24.96 6.97
C SER A 200 10.33 25.80 7.07
N TYR A 201 11.39 25.45 6.34
CA TYR A 201 12.61 26.25 6.28
C TYR A 201 12.37 27.66 5.73
N PHE A 202 11.51 27.78 4.71
CA PHE A 202 11.18 29.07 4.12
C PHE A 202 10.41 29.98 5.10
N VAL A 203 9.42 29.44 5.80
CA VAL A 203 8.69 30.17 6.86
C VAL A 203 9.65 30.61 7.97
N GLY A 204 10.59 29.74 8.36
CA GLY A 204 11.65 30.08 9.32
C GLY A 204 12.54 31.23 8.83
N LEU A 205 12.96 31.19 7.57
CA LEU A 205 13.79 32.23 6.95
C LEU A 205 13.05 33.58 6.89
N ILE A 206 11.80 33.60 6.45
CA ILE A 206 10.99 34.83 6.40
C ILE A 206 10.75 35.40 7.79
N SER A 207 10.44 34.54 8.76
CA SER A 207 10.28 34.96 10.16
C SER A 207 11.57 35.57 10.71
N LEU A 208 12.73 34.98 10.39
CA LEU A 208 14.04 35.52 10.77
C LEU A 208 14.28 36.90 10.14
N ILE A 209 14.01 37.08 8.84
CA ILE A 209 14.16 38.36 8.14
C ILE A 209 13.25 39.44 8.75
N LEU A 210 11.99 39.10 9.03
CA LEU A 210 11.05 40.02 9.67
C LEU A 210 11.53 40.42 11.07
N ILE A 211 11.96 39.47 11.88
CA ILE A 211 12.51 39.73 13.21
C ILE A 211 13.74 40.64 13.11
N CYS A 212 14.67 40.36 12.20
CA CYS A 212 15.85 41.22 11.98
C CYS A 212 15.45 42.63 11.55
N PHE A 213 14.50 42.77 10.62
CA PHE A 213 14.00 44.05 10.14
C PHE A 213 13.39 44.89 11.28
N PHE A 214 12.47 44.31 12.04
CA PHE A 214 11.85 45.00 13.19
C PHE A 214 12.85 45.28 14.30
N SER A 215 13.79 44.37 14.55
CA SER A 215 14.86 44.56 15.53
C SER A 215 15.76 45.72 15.15
N ILE A 216 16.17 45.84 13.87
CA ILE A 216 16.95 46.99 13.38
C ILE A 216 16.18 48.30 13.54
N ILE A 217 14.89 48.34 13.18
CA ILE A 217 14.05 49.53 13.35
C ILE A 217 13.96 49.92 14.83
N TYR A 218 13.78 48.95 15.71
CA TYR A 218 13.66 49.19 17.14
C TYR A 218 14.99 49.67 17.76
N LEU A 219 16.12 49.06 17.39
CA LEU A 219 17.44 49.40 17.94
C LEU A 219 18.02 50.70 17.35
N ARG A 220 17.80 50.97 16.06
CA ARG A 220 18.25 52.20 15.37
C ARG A 220 17.09 53.18 15.18
N SER A 221 16.36 53.47 16.24
CA SER A 221 15.28 54.48 16.26
C SER A 221 15.79 55.92 16.09
N ASP A 222 16.70 56.16 15.13
CA ASP A 222 16.93 57.49 14.60
C ASP A 222 15.70 57.89 13.79
N PHE A 223 15.12 59.03 14.14
CA PHE A 223 13.83 59.52 13.62
C PHE A 223 13.80 59.65 12.09
N THR A 224 14.96 59.71 11.44
CA THR A 224 15.13 59.82 9.99
C THR A 224 14.89 58.50 9.25
N LEU A 225 15.46 57.38 9.71
CA LEU A 225 15.44 56.12 8.94
C LEU A 225 14.06 55.45 8.96
N SER A 226 13.38 55.52 10.11
CA SER A 226 12.01 55.05 10.24
C SER A 226 11.02 55.92 9.42
N LYS A 227 11.28 57.23 9.34
CA LYS A 227 10.46 58.16 8.55
C LYS A 227 10.67 58.00 7.05
N ASP A 228 11.89 57.68 6.61
CA ASP A 228 12.18 57.37 5.21
C ASP A 228 11.58 56.01 4.80
N LEU A 229 11.59 55.00 5.67
CA LEU A 229 10.92 53.71 5.42
C LEU A 229 9.38 53.83 5.42
N LEU A 230 8.82 54.75 6.20
CA LEU A 230 7.39 55.06 6.20
C LEU A 230 6.99 56.14 5.18
N SER A 231 7.95 56.68 4.42
CA SER A 231 7.67 57.58 3.30
C SER A 231 6.99 56.80 2.15
N GLY A 232 6.43 57.52 1.18
CA GLY A 232 5.77 56.89 0.02
C GLY A 232 6.66 55.89 -0.74
N TYR A 233 7.96 56.16 -0.83
CA TYR A 233 8.93 55.27 -1.48
C TYR A 233 9.25 54.03 -0.64
N GLY A 234 9.40 54.19 0.69
CA GLY A 234 9.67 53.07 1.59
C GLY A 234 8.49 52.10 1.69
N LEU A 235 7.26 52.63 1.75
CA LEU A 235 6.06 51.81 1.75
C LEU A 235 5.89 51.02 0.45
N GLN A 236 6.15 51.66 -0.71
CA GLN A 236 6.13 50.99 -2.01
C GLN A 236 7.18 49.86 -2.09
N PHE A 237 8.38 50.08 -1.57
CA PHE A 237 9.42 49.06 -1.49
C PHE A 237 8.99 47.87 -0.63
N ILE A 238 8.39 48.12 0.54
CA ILE A 238 7.90 47.06 1.44
C ILE A 238 6.78 46.25 0.79
N THR A 239 5.79 46.92 0.18
CA THR A 239 4.68 46.25 -0.53
C THR A 239 5.21 45.32 -1.62
N LEU A 240 6.21 45.77 -2.35
CA LEU A 240 6.84 45.02 -3.42
C LEU A 240 7.64 43.82 -2.91
N PHE A 241 8.38 44.02 -1.83
CA PHE A 241 9.12 42.95 -1.18
C PHE A 241 8.18 41.84 -0.68
N VAL A 242 7.06 42.21 -0.03
CA VAL A 242 6.02 41.27 0.41
C VAL A 242 5.38 40.55 -0.79
N LEU A 243 5.12 41.25 -1.89
CA LEU A 243 4.57 40.67 -3.12
C LEU A 243 5.52 39.62 -3.73
N ILE A 244 6.82 39.92 -3.79
CA ILE A 244 7.83 38.98 -4.28
C ILE A 244 7.88 37.73 -3.40
N ILE A 245 7.87 37.88 -2.07
CA ILE A 245 7.85 36.75 -1.13
C ILE A 245 6.60 35.89 -1.34
N ALA A 246 5.43 36.52 -1.51
CA ALA A 246 4.17 35.80 -1.75
C ALA A 246 4.22 34.99 -3.06
N ILE A 247 4.82 35.52 -4.12
CA ILE A 247 4.96 34.82 -5.41
C ILE A 247 5.94 33.65 -5.30
N ILE A 248 7.06 33.83 -4.59
CA ILE A 248 8.01 32.74 -4.32
C ILE A 248 7.33 31.62 -3.51
N LEU A 249 6.52 31.97 -2.50
CA LEU A 249 5.73 31.01 -1.73
C LEU A 249 4.77 30.22 -2.63
N PHE A 250 4.03 30.89 -3.51
CA PHE A 250 3.14 30.22 -4.43
C PHE A 250 3.86 29.34 -5.46
N GLY A 251 5.11 29.70 -5.81
CA GLY A 251 5.99 28.87 -6.63
C GLY A 251 6.42 27.58 -5.93
N ILE A 252 6.81 27.66 -4.65
CA ILE A 252 7.22 26.47 -3.86
C ILE A 252 6.03 25.56 -3.58
N LEU A 253 4.84 26.14 -3.36
CA LEU A 253 3.59 25.39 -3.19
C LEU A 253 3.06 24.80 -4.51
N ASP A 254 3.70 25.09 -5.65
CA ASP A 254 3.33 24.57 -6.97
C ASP A 254 1.89 24.96 -7.36
N ILE A 255 1.38 26.05 -6.77
CA ILE A 255 0.07 26.63 -7.09
C ILE A 255 0.16 27.35 -8.43
N LEU A 256 1.30 28.00 -8.70
CA LEU A 256 1.63 28.56 -10.00
C LEU A 256 2.67 27.69 -10.68
N LYS A 257 2.38 27.27 -11.93
CA LYS A 257 3.34 26.52 -12.74
C LYS A 257 4.52 27.41 -13.10
N GLY A 258 5.68 26.82 -13.41
CA GLY A 258 6.93 27.56 -13.70
C GLY A 258 6.78 28.65 -14.78
N SER A 259 5.90 28.46 -15.77
CA SER A 259 5.59 29.45 -16.79
C SER A 259 4.81 30.67 -16.26
N GLU A 260 3.87 30.44 -15.34
CA GLU A 260 3.03 31.49 -14.76
C GLU A 260 3.84 32.32 -13.75
N LEU A 261 4.69 31.66 -12.97
CA LEU A 261 5.62 32.32 -12.07
C LEU A 261 6.64 33.18 -12.82
N ALA A 262 7.20 32.68 -13.92
CA ALA A 262 8.13 33.46 -14.76
C ALA A 262 7.45 34.69 -15.38
N ALA A 263 6.20 34.54 -15.85
CA ALA A 263 5.41 35.65 -16.38
C ALA A 263 5.10 36.71 -15.32
N MET A 264 4.69 36.30 -14.11
CA MET A 264 4.42 37.20 -12.98
C MET A 264 5.69 37.95 -12.52
N LEU A 265 6.82 37.25 -12.37
CA LEU A 265 8.09 37.87 -12.03
C LEU A 265 8.54 38.85 -13.11
N SER A 266 8.41 38.51 -14.39
CA SER A 266 8.72 39.40 -15.51
C SER A 266 7.84 40.66 -15.51
N GLY A 267 6.53 40.50 -15.28
CA GLY A 267 5.58 41.62 -15.21
C GLY A 267 5.87 42.58 -14.06
N ILE A 268 6.20 42.05 -12.88
CA ILE A 268 6.58 42.86 -11.71
C ILE A 268 7.92 43.55 -11.97
N SER A 269 8.92 42.84 -12.48
CA SER A 269 10.22 43.42 -12.83
C SER A 269 10.07 44.60 -13.81
N GLY A 270 9.24 44.42 -14.84
CA GLY A 270 8.94 45.47 -15.82
C GLY A 270 8.20 46.66 -15.23
N TYR A 271 7.23 46.42 -14.34
CA TYR A 271 6.51 47.49 -13.65
C TYR A 271 7.42 48.34 -12.75
N ILE A 272 8.32 47.68 -12.01
CA ILE A 272 9.29 48.35 -11.11
C ILE A 272 10.24 49.23 -11.89
N LEU A 273 10.83 48.66 -12.95
CA LEU A 273 11.81 49.35 -13.78
C LEU A 273 11.16 50.52 -14.53
N GLY A 274 9.91 50.37 -14.97
CA GLY A 274 9.15 51.39 -15.69
C GLY A 274 8.74 52.58 -14.81
N LYS A 275 8.39 52.35 -13.54
CA LYS A 275 7.98 53.41 -12.60
C LYS A 275 9.16 54.24 -12.09
N GLY A 276 10.32 53.63 -11.84
CA GLY A 276 11.50 54.34 -11.32
C GLY A 276 12.09 55.42 -12.24
N ILE A 277 11.70 55.45 -13.53
CA ILE A 277 12.23 56.38 -14.54
C ILE A 277 11.30 57.60 -14.74
N GLN A 278 10.00 57.47 -14.49
CA GLN A 278 9.03 58.53 -14.85
C GLN A 278 9.07 59.76 -13.95
N ASP A 279 9.53 59.63 -12.71
CA ASP A 279 9.62 60.77 -11.79
C ASP A 279 10.71 61.79 -12.16
N LYS A 280 11.61 61.45 -13.10
CA LYS A 280 12.68 62.37 -13.55
C LYS A 280 12.33 63.16 -14.82
N LYS A 281 11.25 62.82 -15.53
CA LYS A 281 10.92 63.43 -16.84
C LYS A 281 9.86 64.53 -16.78
N SER A 282 9.17 64.73 -15.66
CA SER A 282 8.07 65.71 -15.53
C SER A 282 8.52 67.15 -15.20
N ILE A 283 9.82 67.42 -15.03
CA ILE A 283 10.33 68.76 -14.65
C ILE A 283 10.94 69.52 -15.85
N SER A 284 11.11 68.89 -17.01
CA SER A 284 11.82 69.51 -18.16
C SER A 284 10.95 70.01 -19.32
N ASP A 285 9.61 69.95 -19.26
CA ASP A 285 8.76 70.23 -20.44
C ASP A 285 7.71 71.34 -20.28
N SER A 286 7.81 72.18 -19.25
CA SER A 286 7.07 73.45 -19.19
C SER A 286 7.90 74.60 -19.75
N THR A 287 8.21 74.57 -21.05
CA THR A 287 8.59 75.77 -21.82
C THR A 287 7.84 75.79 -23.15
N ILE A 288 6.70 76.47 -23.13
CA ILE A 288 6.19 77.39 -24.17
C ILE A 288 6.27 76.91 -25.63
N VAL A 289 5.12 76.41 -26.12
CA VAL A 289 4.42 76.75 -27.37
C VAL A 289 5.27 77.15 -28.59
N ASP A 290 5.21 76.34 -29.66
CA ASP A 290 4.73 76.83 -30.97
C ASP A 290 4.20 75.69 -31.88
N PRO A 291 3.10 75.90 -32.65
CA PRO A 291 2.46 74.86 -33.45
C PRO A 291 2.91 74.93 -34.91
N LYS A 292 3.42 73.81 -35.44
CA LYS A 292 3.38 73.58 -36.89
C LYS A 292 3.29 72.09 -37.23
N LEU A 293 2.10 71.70 -37.66
CA LEU A 293 1.83 70.52 -38.49
C LEU A 293 2.61 70.64 -39.82
N PRO A 294 3.06 69.54 -40.46
CA PRO A 294 2.11 68.77 -41.27
C PRO A 294 2.38 67.23 -41.37
N THR A 295 1.28 66.48 -41.55
CA THR A 295 1.09 65.29 -42.42
C THR A 295 2.24 64.29 -42.61
N THR A 296 2.10 62.97 -42.37
CA THR A 296 1.32 62.01 -43.18
C THR A 296 1.26 60.65 -42.45
N PRO A 297 0.30 59.75 -42.79
CA PRO A 297 0.05 58.50 -42.10
C PRO A 297 0.87 57.36 -42.70
N VAL A 298 1.50 56.53 -41.86
CA VAL A 298 2.00 55.22 -42.28
C VAL A 298 1.10 54.16 -41.67
N THR A 299 0.21 53.68 -42.53
CA THR A 299 -0.59 52.47 -42.38
C THR A 299 0.34 51.26 -42.42
N VAL A 300 0.40 50.46 -41.35
CA VAL A 300 0.88 49.07 -41.40
C VAL A 300 -0.24 48.15 -40.91
N ILE A 301 -0.98 47.66 -41.89
CA ILE A 301 -1.75 46.40 -41.91
C ILE A 301 -0.66 45.35 -42.25
N THR A 302 -0.51 44.14 -41.70
CA THR A 302 -1.40 43.07 -41.21
C THR A 302 -0.46 42.06 -40.54
N ASP A 303 -0.92 41.28 -39.57
CA ASP A 303 -0.91 39.83 -39.75
C ASP A 303 -1.83 39.17 -38.72
N SER A 304 -2.91 38.63 -39.25
CA SER A 304 -3.93 37.86 -38.56
C SER A 304 -3.35 36.50 -38.17
N ILE A 305 -3.21 36.26 -36.87
CA ILE A 305 -2.92 34.94 -36.32
C ILE A 305 -4.20 34.11 -36.44
N ILE A 306 -4.18 33.11 -37.32
CA ILE A 306 -5.19 32.06 -37.42
C ILE A 306 -5.11 31.20 -36.13
N PRO A 307 -6.21 30.97 -35.41
CA PRO A 307 -6.21 30.02 -34.30
C PRO A 307 -6.14 28.59 -34.82
N VAL A 308 -5.12 27.85 -34.38
CA VAL A 308 -4.96 26.41 -34.60
C VAL A 308 -6.03 25.69 -33.78
N ILE A 309 -6.97 25.01 -34.47
CA ILE A 309 -7.97 24.14 -33.85
C ILE A 309 -7.30 22.78 -33.55
N PRO A 310 -7.33 22.27 -32.31
CA PRO A 310 -6.81 20.95 -32.00
C PRO A 310 -7.70 19.83 -32.55
N PRO A 311 -7.13 18.66 -32.89
CA PRO A 311 -7.87 17.54 -33.48
C PRO A 311 -8.88 16.94 -32.50
N ASN A 312 -10.08 16.65 -33.01
CA ASN A 312 -11.20 16.03 -32.33
C ASN A 312 -10.86 14.57 -31.92
N PRO A 313 -10.93 14.19 -30.63
CA PRO A 313 -10.56 12.85 -30.16
C PRO A 313 -11.59 11.73 -30.42
N ASP A 314 -12.71 12.01 -31.09
CA ASP A 314 -13.86 11.09 -31.15
C ASP A 314 -13.92 10.15 -32.38
N LEU A 315 -12.78 9.73 -32.91
CA LEU A 315 -12.72 8.68 -33.93
C LEU A 315 -11.89 7.49 -33.43
N ALA A 316 -12.56 6.57 -32.75
CA ALA A 316 -12.04 5.22 -32.51
C ALA A 316 -12.04 4.43 -33.83
N PRO A 317 -10.97 3.70 -34.18
CA PRO A 317 -10.97 2.81 -35.32
C PRO A 317 -11.80 1.56 -35.00
N ILE A 318 -12.70 1.22 -35.93
CA ILE A 318 -13.39 -0.07 -35.99
C ILE A 318 -12.39 -1.08 -36.55
N GLU A 319 -11.99 -2.06 -35.73
CA GLU A 319 -11.52 -3.38 -36.18
C GLU A 319 -12.18 -4.47 -35.34
#